data_AF-A0A316X258-F1
#
_entry.id   AF-A0A316X258-F1
#
_cell.length_a   1.000
_cell.length_b   1.000
_cell.length_c   1.000
_cell.angle_alpha   90.00
_cell.angle_beta   90.00
_cell.angle_gamma   90.00
#
_symmetry.space_group_name_H-M   'P 1'
#
loop_
_entity.id
_entity.type
_entity.pdbx_description
1 polymer ?
#
loop_
_entity_poly.entity_id
_entity_poly.type
_entity_poly.pdbx_seq_one_letter_code
_entity_poly.pdbx_strand_id
1 'polypeptide(L)'
;MLSCNKSQDNKVMKPKEAIFARDSTAVESYLQQSYNLRVKDSINGSWKYSDMGVSQQIQFLISLEKKKDNDSIKGSYLFKAYGKIKEEGVITGIIKEKKMVIEFYPTSYPAEDKGKAELLDWNEKNYLYMNWNLIKSPKKSSVPEKCKLTKFRPSTGKKRGRIYIR
;
A
#
# COMPACT_ATOMS: atom_id res chain seq x y z
N MET A 1 -35.02 -29.94 -28.68
CA MET A 1 -33.62 -30.04 -29.16
C MET A 1 -32.77 -29.08 -28.34
N LEU A 2 -31.96 -29.59 -27.43
CA LEU A 2 -30.95 -28.83 -26.68
C LEU A 2 -29.63 -29.59 -26.84
N SER A 3 -28.76 -29.09 -27.72
CA SER A 3 -27.43 -29.63 -27.97
C SER A 3 -26.46 -28.99 -26.98
N CYS A 4 -25.94 -29.79 -26.05
CA CYS A 4 -24.84 -29.42 -25.17
C CYS A 4 -23.51 -29.85 -25.81
N ASN A 5 -23.00 -29.06 -26.76
CA ASN A 5 -21.59 -29.14 -27.14
C ASN A 5 -20.75 -28.36 -26.12
N LYS A 6 -20.43 -28.99 -24.99
CA LYS A 6 -19.23 -28.64 -24.20
C LYS A 6 -18.17 -29.69 -24.50
N SER A 7 -17.41 -29.50 -25.57
CA SER A 7 -16.08 -30.08 -25.65
C SER A 7 -15.22 -29.37 -24.61
N GLN A 8 -15.28 -29.82 -23.35
CA GLN A 8 -14.16 -29.63 -22.45
C GLN A 8 -13.05 -30.52 -23.00
N ASP A 9 -12.06 -29.91 -23.63
CA ASP A 9 -10.72 -30.47 -23.75
C ASP A 9 -10.18 -30.70 -22.32
N ASN A 10 -10.65 -31.74 -21.65
CA ASN A 10 -10.03 -32.29 -20.46
C ASN A 10 -8.78 -33.02 -20.95
N LYS A 11 -7.75 -32.26 -21.34
CA LYS A 11 -6.40 -32.80 -21.43
C LYS A 11 -6.03 -33.28 -20.04
N VAL A 12 -6.12 -34.59 -19.84
CA VAL A 12 -5.61 -35.26 -18.64
C VAL A 12 -4.14 -34.88 -18.53
N MET A 13 -3.86 -34.01 -17.57
CA MET A 13 -2.52 -33.50 -17.31
C MET A 13 -1.61 -34.69 -17.02
N LYS A 14 -0.47 -34.80 -17.73
CA LYS A 14 0.45 -35.91 -17.47
C LYS A 14 0.99 -35.79 -16.05
N PRO A 15 1.28 -36.90 -15.33
CA PRO A 15 1.76 -36.84 -13.95
C PRO A 15 2.96 -35.90 -13.74
N LYS A 16 3.88 -35.83 -14.71
CA LYS A 16 5.01 -34.88 -14.68
C LYS A 16 4.56 -33.42 -14.74
N GLU A 17 3.62 -33.09 -15.62
CA GLU A 17 3.06 -31.73 -15.76
C GLU A 17 2.32 -31.30 -14.50
N ALA A 18 1.58 -32.22 -13.87
CA ALA A 18 0.91 -31.98 -12.59
C ALA A 18 1.90 -31.72 -11.44
N ILE A 19 3.01 -32.48 -11.38
CA ILE A 19 4.09 -32.27 -10.40
C ILE A 19 4.74 -30.90 -10.62
N PHE A 20 5.12 -30.56 -11.85
CA PHE A 20 5.72 -29.25 -12.16
C PHE A 20 4.81 -28.08 -11.81
N ALA A 21 3.50 -28.18 -12.10
CA ALA A 21 2.54 -27.14 -11.73
C ALA A 21 2.37 -27.01 -10.21
N ARG A 22 2.30 -28.14 -9.48
CA ARG A 22 2.22 -28.15 -8.01
C ARG A 22 3.45 -27.51 -7.39
N ASP A 23 4.64 -27.91 -7.84
CA ASP A 23 5.89 -27.41 -7.29
C ASP A 23 6.11 -25.93 -7.66
N SER A 24 5.71 -25.50 -8.86
CA SER A 24 5.72 -24.08 -9.26
C SER A 24 4.78 -23.24 -8.39
N THR A 25 3.57 -23.75 -8.12
CA THR A 25 2.59 -23.08 -7.25
C THR A 25 3.11 -22.96 -5.81
N ALA A 26 3.78 -24.01 -5.31
CA ALA A 26 4.37 -24.00 -3.97
C ALA A 26 5.50 -22.97 -3.86
N VAL A 27 6.37 -22.88 -4.87
CA VAL A 27 7.44 -21.86 -4.94
C VAL A 27 6.84 -20.45 -5.01
N GLU A 28 5.83 -20.23 -5.85
CA GLU A 28 5.18 -18.91 -5.96
C GLU A 28 4.51 -18.49 -4.66
N SER A 29 3.80 -19.42 -4.00
CA SER A 29 3.20 -19.19 -2.68
C SER A 29 4.24 -18.82 -1.63
N TYR A 30 5.37 -19.53 -1.59
CA TYR A 30 6.47 -19.22 -0.68
C TYR A 30 7.07 -17.83 -0.94
N LEU A 31 7.34 -17.49 -2.21
CA LEU A 31 7.86 -16.16 -2.58
C LEU A 31 6.88 -15.05 -2.20
N GLN A 32 5.58 -15.27 -2.39
CA GLN A 32 4.54 -14.34 -2.00
C GLN A 32 4.47 -14.14 -0.48
N GLN A 33 4.57 -15.22 0.30
CA GLN A 33 4.63 -15.13 1.76
C GLN A 33 5.86 -14.34 2.24
N SER A 34 7.03 -14.63 1.68
CA SER A 34 8.27 -13.92 2.00
C SER A 34 8.15 -12.41 1.70
N TYR A 35 7.60 -12.07 0.54
CA TYR A 35 7.36 -10.68 0.18
C TYR A 35 6.39 -9.98 1.15
N ASN A 36 5.27 -10.64 1.46
CA ASN A 36 4.27 -10.10 2.38
C ASN A 36 4.87 -9.84 3.78
N LEU A 37 5.76 -10.70 4.27
CA LEU A 37 6.48 -10.48 5.53
C LEU A 37 7.35 -9.23 5.49
N ARG A 38 8.12 -9.03 4.42
CA ARG A 38 8.97 -7.83 4.26
C ARG A 38 8.16 -6.54 4.17
N VAL A 39 7.00 -6.57 3.52
CA VAL A 39 6.07 -5.43 3.50
C VAL A 39 5.55 -5.15 4.91
N LYS A 40 5.12 -6.18 5.66
CA LYS A 40 4.65 -6.04 7.05
C LYS A 40 5.69 -5.37 7.96
N ASP A 41 6.96 -5.75 7.81
CA ASP A 41 8.04 -5.16 8.63
C ASP A 41 8.35 -3.70 8.25
N SER A 42 8.14 -3.34 6.98
CA SER A 42 8.51 -2.03 6.45
C SER A 42 7.38 -1.00 6.40
N ILE A 43 6.12 -1.41 6.51
CA ILE A 43 4.97 -0.53 6.31
C ILE A 43 4.77 0.50 7.43
N ASN A 44 5.22 0.16 8.64
CA ASN A 44 5.04 1.00 9.82
C ASN A 44 5.76 2.35 9.69
N GLY A 45 5.08 3.41 10.09
CA GLY A 45 5.65 4.75 10.24
C GLY A 45 4.94 5.81 9.39
N SER A 46 5.61 6.95 9.24
CA SER A 46 5.08 8.06 8.46
C SER A 46 5.58 8.00 7.02
N TRP A 47 4.65 8.15 6.09
CA TRP A 47 4.91 8.21 4.66
C TRP A 47 4.45 9.55 4.11
N LYS A 48 5.20 10.13 3.18
CA LYS A 48 4.96 11.47 2.69
C LYS A 48 5.08 11.54 1.18
N TYR A 49 4.11 12.19 0.56
CA TYR A 49 4.24 12.76 -0.77
C TYR A 49 4.52 14.26 -0.63
N SER A 50 5.57 14.72 -1.29
CA SER A 50 5.81 16.13 -1.54
C SER A 50 6.46 16.25 -2.89
N ASP A 51 5.82 16.93 -3.82
CA ASP A 51 6.43 17.31 -5.08
C ASP A 51 7.01 18.72 -4.93
N MET A 52 8.29 18.91 -5.27
CA MET A 52 8.91 20.24 -5.20
C MET A 52 8.28 21.23 -6.20
N GLY A 53 7.58 20.73 -7.23
CA GLY A 53 6.85 21.54 -8.19
C GLY A 53 5.40 21.86 -7.82
N VAL A 54 4.85 21.23 -6.77
CA VAL A 54 3.43 21.38 -6.40
C VAL A 54 3.30 21.71 -4.93
N SER A 55 2.42 22.66 -4.59
CA SER A 55 2.14 23.03 -3.20
C SER A 55 1.32 22.00 -2.41
N GLN A 56 1.15 20.80 -2.96
CA GLN A 56 0.38 19.71 -2.40
C GLN A 56 1.30 18.77 -1.62
N GLN A 57 0.89 18.43 -0.40
CA GLN A 57 1.60 17.54 0.48
C GLN A 57 0.62 16.55 1.10
N ILE A 58 1.02 15.29 1.13
CA ILE A 58 0.20 14.23 1.73
C ILE A 58 1.06 13.51 2.73
N GLN A 59 0.52 13.31 3.92
CA GLN A 59 1.17 12.55 4.96
C GLN A 59 0.25 11.42 5.37
N PHE A 60 0.78 10.22 5.37
CA PHE A 60 0.17 9.03 5.93
C PHE A 60 0.92 8.64 7.19
N LEU A 61 0.19 8.23 8.22
CA LEU A 61 0.71 7.56 9.39
C LEU A 61 0.10 6.17 9.43
N ILE A 62 0.93 5.15 9.25
CA ILE A 62 0.47 3.78 9.06
C ILE A 62 1.02 2.89 10.17
N SER A 63 0.15 2.07 10.74
CA SER A 63 0.45 1.09 11.78
C SER A 63 -0.14 -0.28 11.41
N LEU A 64 0.67 -1.32 11.54
CA LEU A 64 0.26 -2.70 11.37
C LEU A 64 -0.37 -3.23 12.67
N GLU A 65 -1.60 -3.72 12.59
CA GLU A 65 -2.22 -4.52 13.64
C GLU A 65 -2.08 -6.00 13.28
N LYS A 66 -1.11 -6.66 13.94
CA LYS A 66 -0.91 -8.10 13.78
C LYS A 66 -2.07 -8.85 14.44
N LYS A 67 -2.85 -9.60 13.65
CA LYS A 67 -3.90 -10.49 14.17
C LYS A 67 -3.63 -11.90 13.67
N LYS A 68 -3.97 -12.89 14.51
CA LYS A 68 -3.65 -14.31 14.31
C LYS A 68 -4.00 -14.83 12.90
N ASP A 69 -5.11 -14.37 12.34
CA ASP A 69 -5.65 -14.87 11.06
C ASP A 69 -5.72 -13.83 9.94
N ASN A 70 -5.60 -12.53 10.24
CA ASN A 70 -5.71 -11.46 9.25
C ASN A 70 -4.98 -10.19 9.70
N ASP A 71 -3.73 -10.03 9.26
CA ASP A 71 -3.00 -8.78 9.48
C ASP A 71 -3.76 -7.61 8.84
N SER A 72 -4.19 -6.68 9.69
CA SER A 72 -4.89 -5.48 9.27
C SER A 72 -4.00 -4.28 9.46
N ILE A 73 -4.25 -3.23 8.68
CA ILE A 73 -3.55 -1.97 8.80
C ILE A 73 -4.55 -0.94 9.28
N LYS A 74 -4.10 -0.09 10.20
CA LYS A 74 -4.80 1.12 10.58
C LYS A 74 -3.88 2.31 10.45
N GLY A 75 -4.46 3.48 10.28
CA GLY A 75 -3.68 4.68 10.18
C GLY A 75 -4.52 5.92 10.08
N SER A 76 -3.85 7.03 9.83
CA SER A 76 -4.48 8.29 9.48
C SER A 76 -3.76 8.91 8.29
N TYR A 77 -4.43 9.84 7.63
CA TYR A 77 -3.84 10.66 6.60
C TYR A 77 -4.21 12.12 6.76
N LEU A 78 -3.36 12.97 6.20
CA LEU A 78 -3.49 14.41 6.17
C LEU A 78 -3.08 14.89 4.78
N PHE A 79 -3.99 15.58 4.11
CA PHE A 79 -3.76 16.24 2.83
C PHE A 79 -3.71 17.76 3.05
N LYS A 80 -2.61 18.37 2.61
CA LYS A 80 -2.40 19.82 2.63
C LYS A 80 -2.24 20.34 1.21
N ALA A 81 -2.84 21.48 0.92
CA ALA A 81 -2.57 22.24 -0.30
C ALA A 81 -2.25 23.69 0.08
N TYR A 82 -1.15 24.22 -0.47
CA TYR A 82 -0.68 25.58 -0.16
C TYR A 82 -0.53 25.83 1.34
N GLY A 83 0.01 24.83 2.07
CA GLY A 83 0.23 24.90 3.52
C GLY A 83 -1.03 24.76 4.38
N LYS A 84 -2.23 24.77 3.80
CA LYS A 84 -3.51 24.62 4.52
C LYS A 84 -3.97 23.18 4.50
N ILE A 85 -4.50 22.70 5.63
CA ILE A 85 -5.17 21.40 5.72
C ILE A 85 -6.44 21.47 4.87
N LYS A 86 -6.59 20.50 3.97
CA LYS A 86 -7.72 20.38 3.05
C LYS A 86 -8.57 19.16 3.35
N GLU A 87 -7.93 18.07 3.76
CA GLU A 87 -8.60 16.82 4.09
C GLU A 87 -7.77 16.06 5.12
N GLU A 88 -8.45 15.37 6.02
CA GLU A 88 -7.85 14.43 6.95
C GLU A 88 -8.79 13.25 7.16
N GLY A 89 -8.26 12.13 7.61
CA GLY A 89 -9.09 10.97 7.82
C GLY A 89 -8.35 9.75 8.34
N VAL A 90 -9.10 8.66 8.44
CA VAL A 90 -8.65 7.38 8.96
C VAL A 90 -8.45 6.39 7.82
N ILE A 91 -7.49 5.49 7.97
CA ILE A 91 -7.18 4.42 7.03
C ILE A 91 -7.40 3.08 7.71
N THR A 92 -8.02 2.16 6.97
CA THR A 92 -8.02 0.74 7.28
C THR A 92 -7.62 -0.06 6.06
N GLY A 93 -7.06 -1.25 6.22
CA GLY A 93 -6.74 -2.08 5.07
C GLY A 93 -6.14 -3.43 5.40
N ILE A 94 -5.79 -4.15 4.34
CA ILE A 94 -5.25 -5.51 4.38
C ILE A 94 -4.10 -5.65 3.38
N ILE A 95 -3.17 -6.56 3.69
CA ILE A 95 -2.09 -6.95 2.78
C ILE A 95 -2.52 -8.21 2.04
N LYS A 96 -2.54 -8.18 0.71
CA LYS A 96 -2.92 -9.31 -0.15
C LYS A 96 -2.08 -9.27 -1.43
N GLU A 97 -1.57 -10.41 -1.88
CA GLU A 97 -0.97 -10.56 -3.22
C GLU A 97 0.08 -9.49 -3.58
N LYS A 98 1.10 -9.33 -2.73
CA LYS A 98 2.20 -8.35 -2.92
C LYS A 98 1.78 -6.88 -2.92
N LYS A 99 0.52 -6.60 -2.61
CA LYS A 99 -0.02 -5.26 -2.47
C LYS A 99 -0.76 -5.07 -1.16
N MET A 100 -1.07 -3.83 -0.87
CA MET A 100 -1.94 -3.46 0.22
C MET A 100 -3.15 -2.75 -0.36
N VAL A 101 -4.32 -3.20 0.05
CA VAL A 101 -5.58 -2.57 -0.32
C VAL A 101 -6.09 -1.84 0.91
N ILE A 102 -6.27 -0.53 0.76
CA ILE A 102 -6.76 0.33 1.83
C ILE A 102 -8.07 0.98 1.47
N GLU A 103 -8.85 1.21 2.50
CA GLU A 103 -9.97 2.12 2.52
C GLU A 103 -9.58 3.33 3.35
N PHE A 104 -9.93 4.51 2.87
CA PHE A 104 -9.67 5.75 3.58
C PHE A 104 -10.96 6.56 3.72
N TYR A 105 -11.16 7.05 4.94
CA TYR A 105 -12.40 7.63 5.43
C TYR A 105 -12.12 9.08 5.81
N PRO A 106 -12.49 10.05 4.95
CA PRO A 106 -12.36 11.46 5.30
C PRO A 106 -13.22 11.80 6.51
N THR A 107 -12.66 12.47 7.52
CA THR A 107 -13.38 12.79 8.77
C THR A 107 -14.56 13.74 8.53
N SER A 108 -14.43 14.62 7.54
CA SER A 108 -15.46 15.63 7.22
C SER A 108 -16.62 15.10 6.35
N TYR A 109 -16.59 13.82 5.95
CA TYR A 109 -17.59 13.23 5.07
C TYR A 109 -18.22 11.96 5.68
N PRO A 110 -19.44 11.58 5.26
CA PRO A 110 -20.06 10.33 5.69
C PRO A 110 -19.17 9.14 5.35
N ALA A 111 -19.16 8.11 6.20
CA ALA A 111 -18.35 6.90 6.00
C ALA A 111 -18.63 6.16 4.67
N GLU A 112 -19.82 6.39 4.09
CA GLU A 112 -20.24 5.89 2.79
C GLU A 112 -19.42 6.48 1.63
N ASP A 113 -18.86 7.69 1.82
CA ASP A 113 -18.00 8.37 0.86
C ASP A 113 -16.52 7.97 1.02
N LYS A 114 -16.26 6.73 1.45
CA LYS A 114 -14.90 6.21 1.56
C LYS A 114 -14.23 6.06 0.20
N GLY A 115 -12.94 6.32 0.20
CA GLY A 115 -12.05 6.04 -0.91
C GLY A 115 -11.42 4.67 -0.77
N LYS A 116 -10.93 4.14 -1.89
CA LYS A 116 -10.18 2.88 -1.93
C LYS A 116 -8.93 3.08 -2.75
N ALA A 117 -7.80 2.64 -2.25
CA ALA A 117 -6.52 2.70 -2.94
C ALA A 117 -5.75 1.39 -2.79
N GLU A 118 -4.82 1.18 -3.71
CA GLU A 118 -3.78 0.18 -3.57
C GLU A 118 -2.42 0.84 -3.39
N LEU A 119 -1.63 0.20 -2.54
CA LEU A 119 -0.23 0.51 -2.33
C LEU A 119 0.58 -0.64 -2.91
N LEU A 120 1.49 -0.29 -3.82
CA LEU A 120 2.25 -1.20 -4.65
C LEU A 120 3.75 -0.84 -4.66
N ASP A 121 4.54 -1.69 -5.31
CA ASP A 121 5.89 -1.36 -5.80
C ASP A 121 6.82 -0.78 -4.74
N TRP A 122 6.88 -1.46 -3.59
CA TRP A 122 7.87 -1.10 -2.58
C TRP A 122 9.26 -1.26 -3.18
N ASN A 123 10.12 -0.25 -2.99
CA ASN A 123 11.51 -0.36 -3.42
C ASN A 123 12.16 -1.56 -2.70
N GLU A 124 12.38 -2.67 -3.40
CA GLU A 124 12.88 -3.91 -2.79
C GLU A 124 14.26 -3.78 -2.15
N LYS A 125 15.04 -2.76 -2.51
CA LYS A 125 16.39 -2.53 -1.95
C LYS A 125 16.34 -1.93 -0.55
N ASN A 126 15.36 -1.09 -0.24
CA ASN A 126 15.36 -0.32 1.03
C ASN A 126 13.96 0.00 1.60
N TYR A 127 12.90 -0.38 0.91
CA TYR A 127 11.49 -0.18 1.27
C TYR A 127 11.17 1.27 1.66
N LEU A 128 11.82 2.25 1.01
CA LEU A 128 11.63 3.68 1.29
C LEU A 128 10.64 4.39 0.39
N TYR A 129 10.15 3.69 -0.63
CA TYR A 129 9.20 4.21 -1.57
C TYR A 129 8.07 3.20 -1.72
N MET A 130 6.84 3.70 -1.86
CA MET A 130 5.69 2.92 -2.27
C MET A 130 4.84 3.74 -3.21
N ASN A 131 4.24 3.09 -4.21
CA ASN A 131 3.32 3.73 -5.14
C ASN A 131 1.92 3.67 -4.56
N TRP A 132 1.24 4.81 -4.55
CA TRP A 132 -0.19 4.93 -4.27
C TRP A 132 -0.94 4.98 -5.60
N ASN A 133 -1.97 4.15 -5.74
CA ASN A 133 -2.92 4.21 -6.84
C ASN A 133 -4.35 4.14 -6.30
N LEU A 134 -5.15 5.13 -6.67
CA LEU A 134 -6.56 5.22 -6.30
C LEU A 134 -7.38 4.24 -7.15
N ILE A 135 -8.14 3.36 -6.48
CA ILE A 135 -9.09 2.44 -7.11
C ILE A 135 -10.48 3.09 -7.18
N LYS A 136 -10.87 3.78 -6.11
CA LYS A 136 -12.15 4.47 -6.00
C LYS A 136 -11.95 5.79 -5.26
N SER A 137 -12.30 6.90 -5.89
CA SER A 137 -12.29 8.21 -5.23
C SER A 137 -13.53 8.40 -4.36
N PRO A 138 -13.39 9.01 -3.16
CA PRO A 138 -14.49 9.74 -2.53
C PRO A 138 -15.03 10.80 -3.49
N LYS A 139 -16.32 11.14 -3.37
CA LYS A 139 -16.97 12.20 -4.16
C LYS A 139 -16.30 13.56 -3.97
N LYS A 140 -15.70 13.81 -2.80
CA LYS A 140 -15.08 15.09 -2.44
C LYS A 140 -13.64 14.95 -1.91
N SER A 141 -12.84 14.04 -2.46
CA SER A 141 -11.43 13.94 -2.05
C SER A 141 -10.51 14.81 -2.89
N SER A 142 -9.52 15.39 -2.23
CA SER A 142 -8.39 16.08 -2.84
C SER A 142 -7.14 15.19 -2.92
N VAL A 143 -7.24 13.93 -2.50
CA VAL A 143 -6.15 12.95 -2.62
C VAL A 143 -5.94 12.61 -4.10
N PRO A 144 -4.71 12.68 -4.62
CA PRO A 144 -4.39 12.42 -6.02
C PRO A 144 -4.64 10.96 -6.38
N GLU A 145 -4.96 10.75 -7.66
CA GLU A 145 -5.18 9.41 -8.20
C GLU A 145 -3.93 8.53 -8.12
N LYS A 146 -2.75 9.11 -8.38
CA LYS A 146 -1.47 8.41 -8.33
C LYS A 146 -0.41 9.28 -7.69
N CYS A 147 0.35 8.71 -6.76
CA CYS A 147 1.52 9.42 -6.21
C CYS A 147 2.57 8.43 -5.67
N LYS A 148 3.81 8.90 -5.54
CA LYS A 148 4.91 8.11 -4.96
C LYS A 148 5.17 8.58 -3.54
N LEU A 149 4.88 7.72 -2.58
CA LEU A 149 5.07 7.99 -1.17
C LEU A 149 6.49 7.64 -0.76
N THR A 150 7.12 8.53 0.01
CA THR A 150 8.46 8.36 0.57
C THR A 150 8.34 8.12 2.07
N LYS A 151 9.08 7.15 2.60
CA LYS A 151 9.10 6.90 4.05
C LYS A 151 9.84 8.04 4.74
N PHE A 152 9.17 8.75 5.63
CA PHE A 152 9.78 9.80 6.43
C PHE A 152 10.83 9.18 7.35
N ARG A 153 12.09 9.51 7.10
CA ARG A 153 13.17 9.28 8.04
C ARG A 153 13.41 10.58 8.78
N PRO A 154 13.24 10.66 10.11
CA PRO A 154 13.76 11.81 10.84
C PRO A 154 15.25 11.92 10.50
N SER A 155 15.67 13.08 9.99
CA SER A 155 17.10 13.32 9.81
C SER A 155 17.73 13.12 11.18
N THR A 156 18.68 12.19 11.31
CA THR A 156 19.57 12.18 12.46
C THR A 156 20.27 13.53 12.42
N GLY A 157 19.76 14.48 13.20
CA GLY A 157 20.29 15.82 13.25
C GLY A 157 21.73 15.68 13.72
N LYS A 158 22.70 15.81 12.80
CA LYS A 158 24.01 16.29 13.19
C LYS A 158 23.74 17.66 13.80
N LYS A 159 23.65 17.73 15.13
CA LYS A 159 23.76 18.96 15.88
C LYS A 159 25.06 19.59 15.40
N ARG A 160 24.98 20.59 14.51
CA ARG A 160 26.12 21.44 14.19
C ARG A 160 26.38 22.23 15.47
N GLY A 161 27.20 21.67 16.35
CA GLY A 161 27.77 22.40 17.47
C GLY A 161 28.53 23.57 16.88
N ARG A 162 27.96 24.78 16.99
CA ARG A 162 28.72 26.01 16.78
C ARG A 162 29.65 26.14 17.99
N ILE A 163 30.88 25.69 17.82
CA ILE A 163 31.97 26.07 18.73
C ILE A 163 32.27 27.53 18.38
N TYR A 164 31.87 28.46 19.25
CA TYR A 164 32.41 29.80 19.23
C TYR A 164 33.76 29.73 19.93
N ILE A 165 34.83 29.89 19.16
CA ILE A 165 36.15 30.17 19.72
C ILE A 165 36.15 31.66 20.05
N ARG A 166 36.36 31.99 21.33
CA ARG A 166 36.69 33.34 21.80
C ARG A 166 38.19 33.53 21.72
#